data_AF-A0A933FBE8-F1
#
_entry.id   AF-A0A933FBE8-F1
#
_cell.length_a   1.000
_cell.length_b   1.000
_cell.length_c   1.000
_cell.angle_alpha   90.00
_cell.angle_beta   90.00
_cell.angle_gamma   90.00
#
_symmetry.space_group_name_H-M   'P 1'
#
loop_
_entity.id
_entity.type
_entity.pdbx_description
1 polymer ?
#
loop_
_entity_poly.entity_id
_entity_poly.type
_entity_poly.pdbx_seq_one_letter_code
_entity_poly.pdbx_strand_id
1 'polypeptide(L)'
;MRPIEEIGAALGLGPRDLIPYGPTKAKIRLQVLEARRQSPKGKLVVVSSITPTPAGEGKTTITIGLGQALVRLGRRAVIALREPSIGPIMGVKGGGTGGGRAQVVPVDEINLHFTGDLHAVAAAHNLLAAVLDNHLYHDNVLRIDPRQILWRRVIDMNDRALRHVVVGLGGRTQGVPHEGGFLITAASEVMALLCLAEDLADLKARLRRILVAFTYDGEPVLAEALKVEGAMAALLRDALLPNLVQTLEGTPALVHGG
;
A
#
# COMPACT_ATOMS: atom_id res chain seq x y z
N MET A 1 -1.30 23.86 10.66
CA MET A 1 -0.35 22.88 10.07
C MET A 1 0.79 23.66 9.47
N ARG A 2 2.03 23.18 9.61
CA ARG A 2 3.20 23.83 9.01
C ARG A 2 3.35 23.41 7.54
N PRO A 3 3.99 24.23 6.68
CA PRO A 3 4.40 23.81 5.35
C PRO A 3 5.22 22.52 5.40
N ILE A 4 4.98 21.60 4.47
CA ILE A 4 5.62 20.28 4.47
C ILE A 4 7.15 20.36 4.30
N GLU A 5 7.63 21.40 3.63
CA GLU A 5 9.05 21.68 3.45
C GLU A 5 9.75 21.94 4.79
N GLU A 6 9.07 22.60 5.74
CA GLU A 6 9.61 22.82 7.09
C GLU A 6 9.72 21.52 7.88
N ILE A 7 8.74 20.62 7.71
CA ILE A 7 8.74 19.28 8.32
C ILE A 7 9.86 18.43 7.73
N GLY A 8 10.06 18.49 6.42
CA GLY A 8 11.17 17.85 5.73
C GLY A 8 12.53 18.39 6.17
N ALA A 9 12.66 19.71 6.31
CA ALA A 9 13.89 20.36 6.79
C ALA A 9 14.28 19.89 8.19
N ALA A 10 13.32 19.66 9.10
CA ALA A 10 13.57 19.08 10.42
C ALA A 10 14.16 17.64 10.35
N LEU A 11 13.94 16.93 9.24
CA LEU A 11 14.55 15.64 8.94
C LEU A 11 15.84 15.76 8.10
N GLY A 12 16.31 16.97 7.83
CA GLY A 12 17.45 17.24 6.95
C GLY A 12 17.17 16.83 5.50
N LEU A 13 15.93 17.02 5.05
CA LEU A 13 15.52 16.86 3.66
C LEU A 13 15.42 18.23 3.00
N GLY A 14 15.93 18.36 1.79
CA GLY A 14 15.83 19.57 0.98
C GLY A 14 14.65 19.54 0.00
N PRO A 15 14.37 20.65 -0.72
CA PRO A 15 13.28 20.71 -1.70
C PRO A 15 13.40 19.66 -2.82
N ARG A 16 14.63 19.28 -3.19
CA ARG A 16 14.90 18.25 -4.21
C ARG A 16 14.59 16.84 -3.73
N ASP A 17 14.43 16.62 -2.44
CA ASP A 17 14.10 15.31 -1.86
C ASP A 17 12.60 15.07 -1.80
N LEU A 18 11.80 16.13 -1.90
CA LEU A 18 10.35 16.11 -1.70
C LEU A 18 9.59 16.31 -3.03
N ILE A 19 8.50 15.58 -3.18
CA ILE A 19 7.49 15.77 -4.23
C ILE A 19 6.21 16.24 -3.51
N PRO A 20 5.92 17.55 -3.48
CA PRO A 20 4.76 18.06 -2.76
C PRO A 20 3.44 17.58 -3.36
N TYR A 21 2.49 17.23 -2.49
CA TYR A 21 1.10 16.95 -2.82
C TYR A 21 0.25 18.01 -2.11
N GLY A 22 0.25 19.22 -2.65
CA GLY A 22 -0.23 20.40 -1.92
C GLY A 22 0.73 20.82 -0.79
N PRO A 23 0.30 21.70 0.12
CA PRO A 23 1.19 22.39 1.06
C PRO A 23 1.57 21.58 2.31
N THR A 24 0.85 20.50 2.62
CA THR A 24 0.89 19.83 3.93
C THR A 24 1.38 18.39 3.89
N LYS A 25 1.66 17.85 2.70
CA LYS A 25 2.11 16.47 2.50
C LYS A 25 2.99 16.35 1.26
N ALA A 26 3.91 15.40 1.26
CA ALA A 26 4.86 15.19 0.16
C ALA A 26 5.31 13.74 0.10
N LYS A 27 5.64 13.24 -1.09
CA LYS A 27 6.40 12.00 -1.24
C LYS A 27 7.89 12.27 -1.09
N ILE A 28 8.64 11.33 -0.51
CA ILE A 28 10.09 11.40 -0.36
C ILE A 28 10.75 10.56 -1.46
N ARG A 29 11.63 11.16 -2.26
CA ARG A 29 12.41 10.43 -3.28
C ARG A 29 13.35 9.42 -2.62
N LEU A 30 13.40 8.19 -3.12
CA LEU A 30 14.24 7.13 -2.54
C LEU A 30 15.76 7.40 -2.61
N GLN A 31 16.19 8.32 -3.49
CA GLN A 31 17.60 8.74 -3.61
C GLN A 31 18.20 9.22 -2.27
N VAL A 32 17.36 9.70 -1.34
CA VAL A 32 17.80 10.09 0.01
C VAL A 32 18.39 8.91 0.80
N LEU A 33 18.01 7.67 0.47
CA LEU A 33 18.53 6.46 1.12
C LEU A 33 19.97 6.18 0.68
N GLU A 34 20.31 6.45 -0.59
CA GLU A 34 21.68 6.27 -1.10
C GLU A 34 22.65 7.20 -0.36
N ALA A 35 22.28 8.47 -0.22
CA ALA A 35 23.06 9.46 0.53
C ALA A 35 23.22 9.12 2.02
N ARG A 36 22.36 8.25 2.57
CA ARG A 36 22.33 7.86 3.98
C ARG A 36 22.77 6.41 4.22
N ARG A 37 23.22 5.69 3.19
CA ARG A 37 23.55 4.26 3.28
C ARG A 37 24.66 3.95 4.28
N GLN A 38 25.60 4.88 4.45
CA GLN A 38 26.72 4.77 5.39
C GLN A 38 26.46 5.49 6.73
N SER A 39 25.33 6.17 6.88
CA SER A 39 24.98 6.86 8.12
C SER A 39 24.62 5.86 9.22
N PRO A 40 25.00 6.12 10.48
CA PRO A 40 24.60 5.27 11.59
C PRO A 40 23.07 5.22 11.72
N LYS A 41 22.53 4.01 11.89
CA LYS A 41 21.08 3.82 12.10
C LYS A 41 20.66 4.43 13.43
N GLY A 42 19.50 5.09 13.43
CA GLY A 42 18.84 5.56 14.65
C GLY A 42 18.30 4.41 15.51
N LYS A 43 17.70 4.74 16.65
CA LYS A 43 16.99 3.75 17.49
C LYS A 43 15.63 3.44 16.88
N LEU A 44 15.27 2.16 16.78
CA LEU A 44 13.95 1.70 16.38
C LEU A 44 13.13 1.36 17.63
N VAL A 45 11.98 2.01 17.79
CA VAL A 45 11.01 1.70 18.85
C VAL A 45 9.78 1.10 18.22
N VAL A 46 9.45 -0.13 18.60
CA VAL A 46 8.26 -0.83 18.11
C VAL A 46 7.15 -0.71 19.15
N VAL A 47 6.02 -0.17 18.73
CA VAL A 47 4.82 -0.05 19.56
C VAL A 47 3.86 -1.20 19.21
N SER A 48 3.52 -2.01 20.21
CA SER A 48 2.55 -3.10 20.09
C SER A 48 1.48 -2.99 21.18
N SER A 49 0.46 -3.84 21.12
CA SER A 49 -0.63 -3.89 22.09
C SER A 49 -0.94 -5.34 22.48
N ILE A 50 -1.73 -5.49 23.55
CA ILE A 50 -2.41 -6.75 23.87
C ILE A 50 -3.38 -7.16 22.75
N THR A 51 -3.95 -8.36 22.86
CA THR A 51 -5.04 -8.81 21.99
C THR A 51 -6.17 -7.77 21.97
N PRO A 52 -6.61 -7.31 20.78
CA PRO A 52 -7.63 -6.26 20.68
C PRO A 52 -8.94 -6.63 21.35
N THR A 53 -9.56 -5.64 22.00
CA THR A 53 -10.86 -5.73 22.64
C THR A 53 -11.82 -4.68 22.08
N PRO A 54 -13.15 -4.85 22.22
CA PRO A 54 -14.12 -3.84 21.79
C PRO A 54 -13.95 -2.47 22.46
N ALA A 55 -13.23 -2.36 23.58
CA ALA A 55 -12.99 -1.11 24.28
C ALA A 55 -11.99 -0.19 23.54
N GLY A 56 -11.12 -0.77 22.71
CA GLY A 56 -10.09 -0.06 21.95
C GLY A 56 -8.86 0.31 22.77
N GLU A 57 -7.68 -0.12 22.30
CA GLU A 57 -6.43 0.00 23.06
C GLU A 57 -5.66 1.31 22.75
N GLY A 58 -6.05 2.04 21.71
CA GLY A 58 -5.43 3.33 21.36
C GLY A 58 -3.97 3.22 20.88
N LYS A 59 -3.55 2.06 20.34
CA LYS A 59 -2.16 1.82 19.88
C LYS A 59 -1.60 2.93 19.00
N THR A 60 -2.35 3.35 17.98
CA THR A 60 -1.93 4.44 17.07
C THR A 60 -1.75 5.76 17.80
N THR A 61 -2.67 6.09 18.72
CA THR A 61 -2.60 7.30 19.56
C THR A 61 -1.34 7.29 20.42
N ILE A 62 -0.98 6.14 21.00
CA ILE A 62 0.26 5.98 21.77
C ILE A 62 1.49 6.14 20.90
N THR A 63 1.53 5.55 19.70
CA THR A 63 2.64 5.73 18.76
C THR A 63 2.87 7.20 18.43
N ILE A 64 1.79 7.93 18.14
CA ILE A 64 1.86 9.36 17.80
C ILE A 64 2.29 10.18 19.02
N GLY A 65 1.65 9.96 20.17
CA GLY A 65 1.96 10.66 21.42
C GLY A 65 3.39 10.45 21.88
N LEU A 66 3.93 9.23 21.74
CA LEU A 66 5.32 8.93 22.04
C LEU A 66 6.28 9.71 21.13
N GLY A 67 5.99 9.78 19.83
CA GLY A 67 6.79 10.56 18.89
C GLY A 67 6.78 12.06 19.24
N GLN A 68 5.61 12.62 19.54
CA GLN A 68 5.48 14.02 19.99
C GLN A 68 6.26 14.28 21.29
N ALA A 69 6.16 13.37 22.27
CA ALA A 69 6.87 13.49 23.53
C ALA A 69 8.39 13.45 23.34
N LEU A 70 8.91 12.58 22.49
CA LEU A 70 10.34 12.52 22.18
C LEU A 70 10.85 13.83 21.56
N VAL A 71 10.09 14.42 20.63
CA VAL A 71 10.43 15.73 20.05
C VAL A 71 10.42 16.84 21.10
N ARG A 72 9.42 16.86 21.99
CA ARG A 72 9.39 17.81 23.12
C ARG A 72 10.58 17.68 24.07
N LEU A 73 11.11 16.47 24.24
CA LEU A 73 12.32 16.21 25.02
C LEU A 73 13.62 16.53 24.26
N GLY A 74 13.54 17.20 23.11
CA GLY A 74 14.70 17.58 22.30
C GLY A 74 15.32 16.42 21.50
N ARG A 75 14.64 15.28 21.38
CA ARG A 75 15.10 14.17 20.54
C ARG A 75 14.62 14.37 19.11
N ARG A 76 15.48 14.10 18.13
CA ARG A 76 15.08 14.00 16.73
C ARG A 76 14.37 12.66 16.48
N ALA A 77 13.04 12.70 16.46
CA ALA A 77 12.18 11.52 16.26
C ALA A 77 11.32 11.68 15.00
N VAL A 78 10.98 10.54 14.39
CA VAL A 78 10.04 10.43 13.26
C VAL A 78 9.12 9.26 13.54
N ILE A 79 7.83 9.43 13.26
CA ILE A 79 6.81 8.39 13.41
C ILE A 79 6.67 7.64 12.07
N ALA A 80 6.39 6.35 12.10
CA ALA A 80 5.99 5.57 10.92
C ALA A 80 4.66 4.86 11.20
N LEU A 81 3.68 5.06 10.32
CA LEU A 81 2.34 4.49 10.38
C LEU A 81 1.96 3.90 9.02
N ARG A 82 0.92 3.06 9.04
CA ARG A 82 0.27 2.55 7.84
C ARG A 82 -0.80 3.51 7.36
N GLU A 83 -0.98 3.59 6.05
CA GLU A 83 -2.13 4.22 5.39
C GLU A 83 -3.40 3.40 5.69
N PRO A 84 -4.50 4.04 6.13
CA PRO A 84 -5.76 3.34 6.33
C PRO A 84 -6.49 3.11 5.01
N SER A 85 -7.10 1.93 4.84
CA SER A 85 -8.04 1.66 3.75
C SER A 85 -9.29 2.53 3.81
N ILE A 86 -9.79 2.95 2.65
CA ILE A 86 -11.00 3.80 2.51
C ILE A 86 -12.26 3.01 2.91
N GLY A 87 -12.38 1.74 2.51
CA GLY A 87 -13.55 0.92 2.79
C GLY A 87 -13.99 0.92 4.26
N PRO A 88 -13.11 0.58 5.22
CA PRO A 88 -13.40 0.63 6.65
C PRO A 88 -13.77 2.02 7.15
N ILE A 89 -13.09 3.07 6.69
CA ILE A 89 -13.33 4.47 7.09
C ILE A 89 -14.79 4.87 6.80
N MET A 90 -15.34 4.42 5.67
CA MET A 90 -16.70 4.74 5.25
C MET A 90 -17.78 3.93 6.00
N GLY A 91 -17.41 2.81 6.64
CA GLY A 91 -18.33 1.95 7.38
C GLY A 91 -18.33 2.16 8.90
N VAL A 92 -17.14 2.26 9.50
CA VAL A 92 -16.96 2.48 10.94
C VAL A 92 -15.89 3.55 11.13
N LYS A 93 -16.15 4.51 12.03
CA LYS A 93 -15.24 5.65 12.29
C LYS A 93 -13.83 5.15 12.62
N GLY A 94 -12.89 5.32 11.70
CA GLY A 94 -11.53 4.77 11.81
C GLY A 94 -10.58 5.61 12.68
N GLY A 95 -9.72 4.93 13.43
CA GLY A 95 -8.66 5.50 14.28
C GLY A 95 -7.24 5.36 13.69
N GLY A 96 -7.13 5.18 12.37
CA GLY A 96 -5.85 4.98 11.67
C GLY A 96 -4.88 6.16 11.79
N THR A 97 -5.41 7.36 12.08
CA THR A 97 -4.66 8.60 12.22
C THR A 97 -4.45 9.04 13.67
N GLY A 98 -4.80 8.21 14.65
CA GLY A 98 -4.72 8.54 16.09
C GLY A 98 -6.00 9.14 16.66
N GLY A 99 -5.88 9.86 17.77
CA GLY A 99 -7.04 10.46 18.45
C GLY A 99 -6.68 11.57 19.44
N GLY A 100 -7.65 12.42 19.76
CA GLY A 100 -7.45 13.53 20.71
C GLY A 100 -6.39 14.52 20.23
N ARG A 101 -5.37 14.81 21.06
CA ARG A 101 -4.25 15.70 20.68
C ARG A 101 -3.07 14.98 20.03
N ALA A 102 -3.13 13.65 19.93
CA ALA A 102 -2.13 12.81 19.31
C ALA A 102 -2.68 12.25 17.99
N GLN A 103 -2.65 13.09 16.95
CA GLN A 103 -3.11 12.76 15.60
C GLN A 103 -2.07 13.14 14.55
N VAL A 104 -2.02 12.37 13.46
CA VAL A 104 -1.38 12.78 12.20
C VAL A 104 -2.37 13.53 11.32
N VAL A 105 -1.90 14.58 10.64
CA VAL A 105 -2.70 15.50 9.84
C VAL A 105 -2.05 15.73 8.49
N PRO A 106 -2.84 16.00 7.42
CA PRO A 106 -4.31 16.19 7.39
C PRO A 106 -5.11 14.87 7.44
N VAL A 107 -6.02 14.74 8.41
CA VAL A 107 -6.74 13.47 8.72
C VAL A 107 -7.70 13.07 7.60
N ASP A 108 -8.42 14.05 7.07
CA ASP A 108 -9.39 13.90 5.99
C ASP A 108 -8.72 13.37 4.72
N GLU A 109 -7.54 13.88 4.37
CA GLU A 109 -6.82 13.41 3.20
C GLU A 109 -6.21 12.02 3.41
N ILE A 110 -5.61 11.75 4.58
CA ILE A 110 -5.03 10.44 4.91
C ILE A 110 -6.09 9.33 4.92
N ASN A 111 -7.31 9.64 5.36
CA ASN A 111 -8.41 8.68 5.45
C ASN A 111 -9.14 8.44 4.11
N LEU A 112 -8.84 9.22 3.07
CA LEU A 112 -9.47 9.13 1.76
C LEU A 112 -8.42 8.73 0.71
N HIS A 113 -8.20 9.55 -0.31
CA HIS A 113 -7.33 9.21 -1.44
C HIS A 113 -5.85 9.43 -1.16
N PHE A 114 -5.54 10.20 -0.12
CA PHE A 114 -4.19 10.59 0.28
C PHE A 114 -3.29 10.98 -0.89
N THR A 115 -2.28 10.16 -1.22
CA THR A 115 -1.38 10.35 -2.37
C THR A 115 -1.64 9.38 -3.53
N GLY A 116 -2.68 8.54 -3.41
CA GLY A 116 -3.11 7.59 -4.42
C GLY A 116 -2.44 6.21 -4.35
N ASP A 117 -1.77 5.88 -3.25
CA ASP A 117 -0.96 4.65 -3.14
C ASP A 117 -1.84 3.40 -3.21
N LEU A 118 -2.96 3.38 -2.48
CA LEU A 118 -3.96 2.30 -2.57
C LEU A 118 -4.57 2.18 -3.98
N HIS A 119 -4.78 3.29 -4.68
CA HIS A 119 -5.28 3.26 -6.07
C HIS A 119 -4.26 2.61 -7.01
N ALA A 120 -2.98 2.94 -6.86
CA ALA A 120 -1.90 2.33 -7.64
C ALA A 120 -1.77 0.83 -7.36
N VAL A 121 -1.89 0.40 -6.10
CA VAL A 121 -1.91 -1.02 -5.72
C VAL A 121 -3.09 -1.74 -6.34
N ALA A 122 -4.29 -1.16 -6.28
CA ALA A 122 -5.48 -1.74 -6.90
C ALA A 122 -5.33 -1.86 -8.42
N ALA A 123 -4.81 -0.81 -9.08
CA ALA A 123 -4.57 -0.81 -10.51
C ALA A 123 -3.57 -1.90 -10.93
N ALA A 124 -2.43 -2.01 -10.24
CA ALA A 124 -1.42 -3.03 -10.52
C ALA A 124 -1.95 -4.46 -10.30
N HIS A 125 -2.69 -4.68 -9.21
CA HIS A 125 -3.29 -5.97 -8.91
C HIS A 125 -4.34 -6.39 -9.96
N ASN A 126 -5.23 -5.47 -10.31
CA ASN A 126 -6.31 -5.74 -11.27
C ASN A 126 -5.79 -5.82 -12.71
N LEU A 127 -4.68 -5.17 -13.04
CA LEU A 127 -3.98 -5.36 -14.32
C LEU A 127 -3.54 -6.82 -14.47
N LEU A 128 -2.93 -7.42 -13.44
CA LEU A 128 -2.53 -8.83 -13.48
C LEU A 128 -3.75 -9.75 -13.66
N ALA A 129 -4.85 -9.50 -12.96
CA ALA A 129 -6.09 -10.25 -13.15
C ALA A 129 -6.66 -10.10 -14.58
N ALA A 130 -6.64 -8.89 -15.14
CA ALA A 130 -7.11 -8.64 -16.49
C ALA A 130 -6.24 -9.31 -17.55
N VAL A 131 -4.91 -9.28 -17.39
CA VAL A 131 -3.97 -9.94 -18.30
C VAL A 131 -4.11 -11.47 -18.24
N LEU A 132 -4.35 -12.02 -17.05
CA LEU A 132 -4.63 -13.45 -16.88
C LEU A 132 -5.88 -13.86 -17.66
N ASP A 133 -7.00 -13.15 -17.51
CA ASP A 133 -8.24 -13.48 -18.22
C ASP A 133 -8.12 -13.23 -19.72
N ASN A 134 -7.38 -12.20 -20.14
CA ASN A 134 -7.07 -11.95 -21.54
C ASN A 134 -6.26 -13.10 -22.16
N HIS A 135 -5.28 -13.64 -21.42
CA HIS A 135 -4.50 -14.79 -21.82
C HIS A 135 -5.37 -16.05 -21.96
N LEU A 136 -6.32 -16.28 -21.05
CA LEU A 136 -7.31 -17.35 -21.16
C LEU A 136 -8.20 -17.20 -22.39
N TYR A 137 -8.62 -15.97 -22.70
CA TYR A 137 -9.55 -15.66 -23.78
C TYR A 137 -8.96 -15.91 -25.18
N HIS A 138 -7.71 -15.50 -25.41
CA HIS A 138 -7.10 -15.60 -26.73
C HIS A 138 -6.68 -17.04 -27.07
N ASP A 139 -5.61 -17.52 -26.44
CA ASP A 139 -4.95 -18.75 -26.88
C ASP A 139 -4.68 -19.73 -25.72
N ASN A 140 -4.75 -19.26 -24.47
CA ASN A 140 -4.38 -19.98 -23.26
C ASN A 140 -3.14 -20.88 -23.44
N VAL A 141 -2.08 -20.37 -24.09
CA VAL A 141 -0.90 -21.19 -24.43
C VAL A 141 -0.18 -21.75 -23.19
N LEU A 142 -0.35 -21.11 -22.03
CA LEU A 142 0.13 -21.57 -20.73
C LEU A 142 -0.71 -22.73 -20.15
N ARG A 143 -1.80 -23.14 -20.80
CA ARG A 143 -2.71 -24.21 -20.35
C ARG A 143 -3.22 -23.99 -18.92
N ILE A 144 -3.50 -22.75 -18.54
CA ILE A 144 -4.07 -22.41 -17.22
C ILE A 144 -5.43 -23.10 -17.09
N ASP A 145 -5.65 -23.77 -15.96
CA ASP A 145 -6.96 -24.32 -15.60
C ASP A 145 -7.81 -23.21 -14.95
N PRO A 146 -8.93 -22.78 -15.54
CA PRO A 146 -9.76 -21.72 -14.98
C PRO A 146 -10.31 -22.01 -13.57
N ARG A 147 -10.31 -23.29 -13.16
CA ARG A 147 -10.75 -23.73 -11.83
C ARG A 147 -9.63 -23.61 -10.78
N GLN A 148 -8.38 -23.45 -11.21
CA GLN A 148 -7.21 -23.36 -10.34
C GLN A 148 -6.54 -21.98 -10.42
N ILE A 149 -7.31 -20.93 -10.70
CA ILE A 149 -6.86 -19.55 -10.58
C ILE A 149 -6.89 -19.16 -9.10
N LEU A 150 -5.73 -18.80 -8.56
CA LEU A 150 -5.59 -18.32 -7.19
C LEU A 150 -5.75 -16.79 -7.10
N TRP A 151 -5.40 -16.10 -8.18
CA TRP A 151 -5.40 -14.65 -8.23
C TRP A 151 -6.81 -14.09 -8.31
N ARG A 152 -7.22 -13.39 -7.25
CA ARG A 152 -8.51 -12.71 -7.15
C ARG A 152 -8.40 -11.27 -7.71
N ARG A 153 -9.47 -10.49 -7.62
CA ARG A 153 -9.46 -9.05 -7.90
C ARG A 153 -9.46 -8.26 -6.59
N VAL A 154 -9.24 -6.95 -6.66
CA VAL A 154 -9.32 -6.07 -5.49
C VAL A 154 -10.14 -4.82 -5.73
N ILE A 155 -10.77 -4.35 -4.66
CA ILE A 155 -11.37 -3.03 -4.56
C ILE A 155 -11.23 -2.52 -3.13
N ASP A 156 -10.93 -1.24 -2.93
CA ASP A 156 -10.75 -0.70 -1.58
C ASP A 156 -12.08 -0.30 -0.93
N MET A 157 -13.09 -1.17 -1.00
CA MET A 157 -14.44 -0.93 -0.51
C MET A 157 -14.93 -2.12 0.34
N ASN A 158 -15.77 -1.83 1.33
CA ASN A 158 -16.43 -2.86 2.13
C ASN A 158 -17.63 -3.46 1.38
N ASP A 159 -17.35 -4.20 0.30
CA ASP A 159 -18.37 -4.83 -0.53
C ASP A 159 -18.42 -6.35 -0.30
N ARG A 160 -19.43 -6.81 0.43
CA ARG A 160 -19.62 -8.24 0.71
C ARG A 160 -20.14 -9.02 -0.49
N ALA A 161 -20.81 -8.36 -1.45
CA ALA A 161 -21.43 -9.04 -2.59
C ALA A 161 -20.39 -9.58 -3.56
N LEU A 162 -19.20 -8.97 -3.60
CA LEU A 162 -18.10 -9.37 -4.48
C LEU A 162 -17.22 -10.50 -3.92
N ARG A 163 -17.55 -11.09 -2.76
CA ARG A 163 -16.76 -12.19 -2.17
C ARG A 163 -16.74 -13.44 -3.05
N HIS A 164 -17.84 -13.77 -3.70
CA HIS A 164 -17.92 -14.92 -4.60
C HIS A 164 -18.68 -14.48 -5.84
N VAL A 165 -18.02 -14.52 -6.99
CA VAL A 165 -18.59 -14.10 -8.27
C VAL A 165 -18.25 -15.12 -9.35
N VAL A 166 -19.02 -15.11 -10.43
CA VAL A 166 -18.64 -15.74 -11.69
C VAL A 166 -18.37 -14.62 -12.69
N VAL A 167 -17.18 -14.62 -13.29
CA VAL A 167 -16.76 -13.64 -14.31
C VAL A 167 -16.75 -14.29 -15.69
N GLY A 168 -16.56 -13.48 -16.75
CA GLY A 168 -16.45 -14.00 -18.13
C GLY A 168 -17.76 -14.52 -18.74
N LEU A 169 -18.92 -14.13 -18.19
CA LEU A 169 -20.24 -14.45 -18.72
C LEU A 169 -20.59 -13.54 -19.91
N GLY A 170 -21.63 -13.89 -20.67
CA GLY A 170 -22.13 -13.09 -21.80
C GLY A 170 -21.75 -13.63 -23.18
N GLY A 171 -21.24 -14.86 -23.25
CA GLY A 171 -20.97 -15.58 -24.50
C GLY A 171 -19.53 -15.46 -24.97
N ARG A 172 -19.25 -16.02 -26.16
CA ARG A 172 -17.89 -16.27 -26.64
C ARG A 172 -16.99 -15.03 -26.73
N THR A 173 -17.54 -13.82 -26.87
CA THR A 173 -16.76 -12.58 -26.99
C THR A 173 -16.47 -11.88 -25.67
N GLN A 174 -16.96 -12.42 -24.54
CA GLN A 174 -16.90 -11.77 -23.22
C GLN A 174 -15.93 -12.44 -22.24
N GLY A 175 -15.24 -13.50 -22.65
CA GLY A 175 -14.24 -14.21 -21.84
C GLY A 175 -14.56 -15.69 -21.62
N VAL A 176 -13.82 -16.29 -20.70
CA VAL A 176 -14.00 -17.69 -20.26
C VAL A 176 -14.69 -17.68 -18.89
N PRO A 177 -15.88 -18.29 -18.73
CA PRO A 177 -16.54 -18.35 -17.44
C PRO A 177 -15.71 -19.08 -16.38
N HIS A 178 -15.47 -18.46 -15.23
CA HIS A 178 -14.87 -19.11 -14.07
C HIS A 178 -15.27 -18.41 -12.76
N GLU A 179 -15.09 -19.13 -11.64
CA GLU A 179 -15.30 -18.58 -10.31
C GLU A 179 -14.16 -17.62 -9.93
N GLY A 180 -14.51 -16.57 -9.22
CA GLY A 180 -13.57 -15.58 -8.71
C GLY A 180 -14.11 -14.84 -7.51
N GLY A 181 -13.49 -13.71 -7.20
CA GLY A 181 -13.95 -12.85 -6.13
C GLY A 181 -13.05 -11.64 -5.95
N PHE A 182 -13.44 -10.79 -5.02
CA PHE A 182 -12.71 -9.59 -4.67
C PHE A 182 -12.21 -9.65 -3.22
N LEU A 183 -11.03 -9.07 -3.02
CA LEU A 183 -10.45 -8.76 -1.73
C LEU A 183 -10.44 -7.24 -1.53
N ILE A 184 -10.35 -6.81 -0.27
CA ILE A 184 -9.99 -5.42 0.01
C ILE A 184 -8.54 -5.16 -0.44
N THR A 185 -8.25 -3.99 -1.00
CA THR A 185 -6.93 -3.71 -1.60
C THR A 185 -5.75 -3.90 -0.63
N ALA A 186 -5.91 -3.57 0.65
CA ALA A 186 -4.89 -3.81 1.68
C ALA A 186 -4.53 -5.31 1.86
N ALA A 187 -5.43 -6.23 1.50
CA ALA A 187 -5.18 -7.67 1.56
C ALA A 187 -4.45 -8.21 0.32
N SER A 188 -4.15 -7.36 -0.65
CA SER A 188 -3.41 -7.71 -1.87
C SER A 188 -1.98 -8.16 -1.54
N GLU A 189 -1.49 -9.22 -2.19
CA GLU A 189 -0.06 -9.55 -2.15
C GLU A 189 0.79 -8.41 -2.72
N VAL A 190 0.28 -7.65 -3.71
CA VAL A 190 0.97 -6.45 -4.22
C VAL A 190 1.22 -5.42 -3.10
N MET A 191 0.28 -5.26 -2.16
CA MET A 191 0.48 -4.37 -0.99
C MET A 191 1.61 -4.89 -0.11
N ALA A 192 1.61 -6.19 0.19
CA ALA A 192 2.67 -6.81 0.99
C ALA A 192 4.04 -6.66 0.31
N LEU A 193 4.12 -6.87 -1.01
CA LEU A 193 5.37 -6.71 -1.77
C LEU A 193 5.84 -5.26 -1.81
N LEU A 194 4.94 -4.28 -1.93
CA LEU A 194 5.27 -2.86 -1.83
C LEU A 194 5.87 -2.50 -0.46
N CYS A 195 5.30 -3.04 0.62
CA CYS A 195 5.78 -2.80 1.98
C CYS A 195 7.14 -3.47 2.30
N LEU A 196 7.54 -4.47 1.50
CA LEU A 196 8.77 -5.26 1.70
C LEU A 196 9.87 -4.95 0.69
N ALA A 197 9.59 -4.15 -0.35
CA ALA A 197 10.54 -3.82 -1.38
C ALA A 197 11.54 -2.76 -0.90
N GLU A 198 12.82 -2.93 -1.25
CA GLU A 198 13.86 -1.94 -0.95
C GLU A 198 13.95 -0.84 -2.01
N ASP A 199 13.64 -1.19 -3.26
CA ASP A 199 13.63 -0.29 -4.41
C ASP A 199 12.73 -0.83 -5.53
N LEU A 200 12.65 -0.10 -6.65
CA LEU A 200 11.80 -0.47 -7.79
C LEU A 200 12.24 -1.76 -8.48
N ALA A 201 13.55 -2.07 -8.48
CA ALA A 201 14.08 -3.28 -9.08
C ALA A 201 13.73 -4.51 -8.23
N ASP A 202 13.85 -4.41 -6.90
CA ASP A 202 13.41 -5.45 -5.96
C ASP A 202 11.90 -5.64 -6.03
N LEU A 203 11.11 -4.55 -6.08
CA LEU A 203 9.65 -4.64 -6.26
C LEU A 203 9.30 -5.42 -7.54
N LYS A 204 9.91 -5.08 -8.68
CA LYS A 204 9.69 -5.80 -9.94
C LYS A 204 10.09 -7.28 -9.82
N ALA A 205 11.21 -7.58 -9.17
CA ALA A 205 11.69 -8.94 -8.96
C ALA A 205 10.81 -9.76 -7.99
N ARG A 206 10.06 -9.11 -7.11
CA ARG A 206 9.03 -9.75 -6.28
C ARG A 206 7.75 -9.99 -7.07
N LEU A 207 7.26 -8.99 -7.79
CA LEU A 207 6.05 -9.09 -8.62
C LEU A 207 6.12 -10.24 -9.62
N ARG A 208 7.29 -10.46 -10.25
CA ARG A 208 7.49 -11.56 -11.22
C ARG A 208 7.24 -12.96 -10.62
N ARG A 209 7.44 -13.13 -9.30
CA ARG A 209 7.39 -14.41 -8.59
C ARG A 209 6.02 -14.72 -7.98
N ILE A 210 5.03 -13.85 -8.17
CA ILE A 210 3.66 -14.09 -7.69
C ILE A 210 3.11 -15.34 -8.37
N LEU A 211 2.62 -16.29 -7.58
CA LEU A 211 1.89 -17.46 -8.07
C LEU A 211 0.43 -17.06 -8.34
N VAL A 212 -0.02 -17.20 -9.60
CA VAL A 212 -1.34 -16.71 -10.01
C VAL A 212 -2.35 -17.82 -10.29
N ALA A 213 -1.89 -18.97 -10.77
CA ALA A 213 -2.74 -20.10 -11.12
C ALA A 213 -1.92 -21.40 -11.22
N PHE A 214 -2.61 -22.50 -11.50
CA PHE A 214 -2.01 -23.75 -11.95
C PHE A 214 -2.50 -24.13 -13.35
N THR A 215 -1.69 -24.89 -14.08
CA THR A 215 -2.08 -25.47 -15.36
C THR A 215 -3.00 -26.69 -15.17
N TYR A 216 -3.59 -27.19 -16.26
CA TYR A 216 -4.33 -28.47 -16.24
C TYR A 216 -3.48 -29.66 -15.77
N ASP A 217 -2.16 -29.56 -15.93
CA ASP A 217 -1.20 -30.59 -15.55
C ASP A 217 -0.68 -30.39 -14.10
N GLY A 218 -1.16 -29.35 -13.39
CA GLY A 218 -0.81 -29.05 -11.99
C GLY A 218 0.46 -28.21 -11.81
N GLU A 219 1.03 -27.68 -12.90
CA GLU A 219 2.25 -26.87 -12.84
C GLU A 219 1.95 -25.43 -12.41
N PRO A 220 2.79 -24.80 -11.57
CA PRO A 220 2.56 -23.44 -11.11
C PRO A 220 2.75 -22.43 -12.23
N VAL A 221 1.82 -21.48 -12.36
CA VAL A 221 1.92 -20.34 -13.27
C VAL A 221 2.25 -19.10 -12.46
N LEU A 222 3.41 -18.51 -12.71
CA LEU A 222 3.85 -17.26 -12.08
C LEU A 222 3.51 -16.05 -12.95
N ALA A 223 3.44 -14.86 -12.36
CA ALA A 223 3.17 -13.61 -13.06
C ALA A 223 4.19 -13.30 -14.20
N GLU A 224 5.44 -13.76 -14.08
CA GLU A 224 6.44 -13.63 -15.15
C GLU A 224 6.04 -14.35 -16.45
N ALA A 225 5.29 -15.46 -16.36
CA ALA A 225 4.80 -16.19 -17.53
C ALA A 225 3.81 -15.35 -18.34
N LEU A 226 3.12 -14.41 -17.67
CA LEU A 226 2.19 -13.44 -18.26
C LEU A 226 2.88 -12.13 -18.68
N LYS A 227 4.19 -11.97 -18.43
CA LYS A 227 5.04 -10.83 -18.85
C LYS A 227 4.47 -9.45 -18.46
N VAL A 228 3.87 -9.35 -17.28
CA VAL A 228 3.14 -8.16 -16.81
C VAL A 228 3.86 -7.40 -15.68
N GLU A 229 4.92 -7.98 -15.11
CA GLU A 229 5.61 -7.44 -13.95
C GLU A 229 6.20 -6.04 -14.18
N GLY A 230 6.65 -5.75 -15.41
CA GLY A 230 7.13 -4.43 -15.78
C GLY A 230 6.03 -3.36 -15.76
N ALA A 231 4.83 -3.71 -16.24
CA ALA A 231 3.70 -2.79 -16.26
C ALA A 231 3.14 -2.57 -14.84
N MET A 232 3.08 -3.63 -14.02
CA MET A 232 2.72 -3.50 -12.60
C MET A 232 3.70 -2.60 -11.84
N ALA A 233 5.01 -2.79 -12.04
CA ALA A 233 6.02 -1.95 -11.40
C ALA A 233 5.92 -0.49 -11.86
N ALA A 234 5.58 -0.23 -13.12
CA ALA A 234 5.38 1.12 -13.63
C ALA A 234 4.19 1.83 -12.94
N LEU A 235 3.08 1.12 -12.71
CA LEU A 235 1.93 1.65 -11.96
C LEU A 235 2.27 1.97 -10.50
N LEU A 236 3.20 1.23 -9.90
CA LEU A 236 3.60 1.36 -8.50
C LEU A 236 4.78 2.32 -8.27
N ARG A 237 5.38 2.84 -9.34
CA ARG A 237 6.63 3.64 -9.27
C ARG A 237 6.56 4.76 -8.24
N ASP A 238 5.48 5.55 -8.27
CA ASP A 238 5.33 6.70 -7.38
C ASP A 238 4.74 6.28 -6.02
N ALA A 239 3.92 5.22 -6.02
CA ALA A 239 3.35 4.62 -4.80
C ALA A 239 4.41 3.97 -3.90
N LEU A 240 5.59 3.60 -4.43
CA LEU A 240 6.73 3.11 -3.66
C LEU A 240 7.42 4.20 -2.82
N LEU A 241 7.19 5.48 -3.14
CA LEU A 241 7.79 6.59 -2.40
C LEU A 241 7.05 6.82 -1.08
N PRO A 242 7.73 6.88 0.09
CA PRO A 242 7.10 7.14 1.38
C PRO A 242 6.44 8.52 1.44
N ASN A 243 5.29 8.62 2.12
CA ASN A 243 4.57 9.89 2.29
C ASN A 243 4.93 10.54 3.61
N LEU A 244 5.43 11.78 3.54
CA LEU A 244 5.69 12.66 4.67
C LEU A 244 4.45 13.49 4.98
N VAL A 245 4.06 13.48 6.26
CA VAL A 245 3.05 14.32 6.88
C VAL A 245 3.56 14.77 8.25
N GLN A 246 2.68 15.34 9.07
CA GLN A 246 3.03 15.81 10.41
C GLN A 246 1.96 15.45 11.44
N THR A 247 2.34 15.45 12.71
CA THR A 247 1.37 15.45 13.82
C THR A 247 0.76 16.84 14.03
N LEU A 248 -0.27 16.95 14.88
CA LEU A 248 -0.81 18.23 15.35
C LEU A 248 0.25 19.18 15.93
N GLU A 249 1.36 18.64 16.44
CA GLU A 249 2.47 19.41 17.03
C GLU A 249 3.65 19.61 16.06
N GLY A 250 3.47 19.31 14.78
CA GLY A 250 4.53 19.47 13.77
C GLY A 250 5.66 18.43 13.88
N THR A 251 5.50 17.37 14.67
CA THR A 251 6.42 16.21 14.64
C THR A 251 6.32 15.50 13.28
N PRO A 252 7.43 15.19 12.59
CA PRO A 252 7.41 14.48 11.31
C PRO A 252 6.83 13.06 11.44
N ALA A 253 6.00 12.67 10.47
CA ALA A 253 5.42 11.34 10.40
C ALA A 253 5.44 10.80 8.96
N LEU A 254 5.78 9.53 8.80
CA LEU A 254 5.69 8.78 7.56
C LEU A 254 4.43 7.92 7.58
N VAL A 255 3.61 8.01 6.55
CA VAL A 255 2.41 7.18 6.37
C VAL A 255 2.58 6.43 5.05
N HIS A 256 2.85 5.13 5.11
CA HIS A 256 3.20 4.37 3.92
C HIS A 256 2.93 2.87 4.08
N GLY A 257 2.40 2.26 3.02
CA GLY A 257 1.89 0.88 3.06
C GLY A 257 0.69 0.72 3.98
N GLY A 258 -0.08 -0.37 3.86
CA GLY A 258 -1.28 -0.54 4.67
C GLY A 258 -2.09 -1.75 4.33
#